data_AF-A0AAJ2BQ21-F1
#
_entry.id   AF-A0AAJ2BQ21-F1
#
_cell.length_a   1.000
_cell.length_b   1.000
_cell.length_c   1.000
_cell.angle_alpha   90.00
_cell.angle_beta   90.00
_cell.angle_gamma   90.00
#
_symmetry.space_group_name_H-M   'P 1'
#
loop_
_entity.id
_entity.type
_entity.pdbx_description
1 polymer ?
#
loop_
_entity_poly.entity_id
_entity_poly.type
_entity_poly.pdbx_seq_one_letter_code
_entity_poly.pdbx_strand_id
1 'polypeptide(L)'
;MSTRKSDTKRKALATPPASVFDKAVTAAGLTAAPGKTAVDNRYRGQIDGKLANTRFTGSVDMDLAFKQVEARSNRWDFGLGVLPAGKKEFAVWVEPHSASSLGEVKTVLAKLDWLQAKLNQPAFVQLKALTDACREQGHQPFRWMATAHVGIRPGSREANMLAARGMSPPTARVVI
;
A
#
# COMPACT_ATOMS: atom_id res chain seq x y z
N MET A 1 -11.73 -14.97 -56.58
CA MET A 1 -11.76 -14.83 -55.11
C MET A 1 -10.35 -15.00 -54.57
N SER A 2 -9.70 -13.94 -54.11
CA SER A 2 -8.41 -14.05 -53.41
C SER A 2 -8.31 -12.93 -52.39
N THR A 3 -8.60 -13.25 -51.13
CA THR A 3 -8.55 -12.31 -50.01
C THR A 3 -7.14 -12.35 -49.41
N ARG A 4 -6.38 -11.27 -49.63
CA ARG A 4 -5.14 -10.99 -48.89
C ARG A 4 -5.50 -10.72 -47.42
N LYS A 5 -5.03 -11.58 -46.52
CA LYS A 5 -5.02 -11.30 -45.08
C LYS A 5 -3.91 -10.29 -44.79
N SER A 6 -4.29 -9.15 -44.21
CA SER A 6 -3.37 -8.15 -43.69
C SER A 6 -2.87 -8.58 -42.31
N ASP A 7 -1.58 -8.93 -42.24
CA ASP A 7 -0.87 -9.15 -40.98
C ASP A 7 -0.58 -7.81 -40.30
N THR A 8 -1.48 -7.37 -39.43
CA THR A 8 -1.23 -6.24 -38.54
C THR A 8 -0.32 -6.70 -37.40
N LYS A 9 1.00 -6.54 -37.58
CA LYS A 9 1.98 -6.64 -36.49
C LYS A 9 1.56 -5.70 -35.35
N ARG A 10 1.07 -6.26 -34.23
CA ARG A 10 0.88 -5.51 -32.98
C ARG A 10 2.25 -5.05 -32.50
N LYS A 11 2.52 -3.76 -32.63
CA LYS A 11 3.70 -3.10 -32.04
C LYS A 11 3.61 -3.27 -30.53
N ALA A 12 4.53 -4.03 -29.94
CA ALA A 12 4.64 -4.14 -28.49
C ALA A 12 4.80 -2.72 -27.92
N LEU A 13 3.85 -2.28 -27.11
CA LEU A 13 3.96 -1.01 -26.38
C LEU A 13 5.20 -1.12 -25.49
N ALA A 14 6.13 -0.16 -25.62
CA ALA A 14 7.30 -0.10 -24.77
C ALA A 14 6.87 -0.09 -23.30
N THR A 15 7.53 -0.89 -22.47
CA THR A 15 7.28 -0.91 -21.01
C THR A 15 7.47 0.52 -20.50
N PRO A 16 6.46 1.13 -19.85
CA PRO A 16 6.61 2.47 -19.31
C PRO A 16 7.77 2.51 -18.31
N PRO A 17 8.48 3.64 -18.19
CA PRO A 17 9.60 3.76 -17.27
C PRO A 17 9.14 3.48 -15.84
N ALA A 18 10.00 2.81 -15.07
CA ALA A 18 9.76 2.51 -13.66
C ALA A 18 9.46 3.78 -12.86
N SER A 19 8.42 3.72 -12.02
CA SER A 19 7.97 4.84 -11.20
C SER A 19 8.99 5.21 -10.12
N VAL A 20 8.80 6.34 -9.43
CA VAL A 20 9.66 6.70 -8.28
C VAL A 20 9.48 5.68 -7.16
N PHE A 21 8.25 5.18 -6.98
CA PHE A 21 7.98 4.11 -6.02
C PHE A 21 8.72 2.81 -6.36
N ASP A 22 8.67 2.35 -7.62
CA ASP A 22 9.36 1.11 -8.03
C ASP A 22 10.87 1.19 -7.81
N LYS A 23 11.45 2.36 -8.09
CA LYS A 23 12.87 2.62 -7.82
C LYS A 23 13.18 2.58 -6.32
N ALA A 24 12.32 3.17 -5.49
CA ALA A 24 12.48 3.16 -4.04
C ALA A 24 12.37 1.74 -3.44
N VAL A 25 11.42 0.93 -3.93
CA VAL A 25 11.27 -0.48 -3.56
C VAL A 25 12.53 -1.27 -3.95
N THR A 26 13.02 -1.09 -5.17
CA THR A 26 14.23 -1.77 -5.66
C THR A 26 15.46 -1.35 -4.86
N ALA A 27 15.60 -0.06 -4.53
CA ALA A 27 16.69 0.45 -3.70
C ALA A 27 16.67 -0.12 -2.27
N ALA A 28 15.49 -0.48 -1.76
CA ALA A 28 15.33 -1.17 -0.48
C ALA A 28 15.62 -2.69 -0.56
N GLY A 29 16.04 -3.20 -1.73
CA GLY A 29 16.32 -4.63 -1.95
C GLY A 29 15.06 -5.48 -2.08
N LEU A 30 13.91 -4.85 -2.39
CA LEU A 30 12.61 -5.51 -2.50
C LEU A 30 12.18 -5.65 -3.97
N THR A 31 11.20 -6.51 -4.23
CA THR A 31 10.61 -6.70 -5.56
C THR A 31 9.37 -5.83 -5.72
N ALA A 32 9.43 -4.86 -6.63
CA ALA A 32 8.26 -4.06 -7.03
C ALA A 32 7.36 -4.83 -7.99
N ALA A 33 6.05 -4.60 -7.89
CA ALA A 33 5.05 -5.15 -8.79
C ALA A 33 4.17 -4.02 -9.38
N PRO A 34 3.76 -4.10 -10.66
CA PRO A 34 3.08 -3.01 -11.35
C PRO A 34 1.69 -2.72 -10.76
N GLY A 35 1.36 -1.43 -10.60
CA GLY A 35 0.04 -1.03 -10.09
C GLY A 35 -0.27 -1.64 -8.72
N LYS A 36 -1.37 -2.38 -8.57
CA LYS A 36 -1.77 -3.04 -7.31
C LYS A 36 -1.45 -4.54 -7.28
N THR A 37 -0.56 -5.05 -8.14
CA THR A 37 -0.45 -6.50 -8.37
C THR A 37 0.24 -7.27 -7.26
N ALA A 38 1.01 -6.62 -6.37
CA ALA A 38 1.51 -7.26 -5.15
C ALA A 38 0.41 -7.47 -4.10
N VAL A 39 -0.66 -6.65 -4.15
CA VAL A 39 -1.82 -6.84 -3.26
C VAL A 39 -2.54 -8.13 -3.67
N ASP A 40 -2.77 -8.98 -2.68
CA ASP A 40 -3.56 -10.20 -2.84
C ASP A 40 -4.90 -9.87 -3.54
N ASN A 41 -5.25 -10.68 -4.54
CA ASN A 41 -6.40 -10.45 -5.41
C ASN A 41 -7.70 -10.24 -4.62
N ARG A 42 -7.86 -10.88 -3.47
CA ARG A 42 -9.08 -10.74 -2.64
C ARG A 42 -9.28 -9.35 -2.02
N TYR A 43 -8.20 -8.56 -1.88
CA TYR A 43 -8.22 -7.21 -1.29
C TYR A 43 -8.07 -6.10 -2.35
N ARG A 44 -7.66 -6.46 -3.56
CA ARG A 44 -7.33 -5.50 -4.62
C ARG A 44 -8.52 -4.64 -5.05
N GLY A 45 -9.73 -5.22 -5.02
CA GLY A 45 -10.98 -4.55 -5.40
C GLY A 45 -11.54 -3.59 -4.34
N GLN A 46 -10.91 -3.53 -3.16
CA GLN A 46 -11.31 -2.69 -2.03
C GLN A 46 -10.39 -1.46 -1.88
N ILE A 47 -9.44 -1.26 -2.79
CA ILE A 47 -8.50 -0.14 -2.81
C ILE A 47 -8.77 0.72 -4.04
N ASP A 48 -9.27 1.92 -3.83
CA ASP A 48 -9.68 2.83 -4.89
C ASP A 48 -8.98 4.19 -4.75
N GLY A 49 -8.74 4.84 -5.89
CA GLY A 49 -8.35 6.24 -5.90
C GLY A 49 -9.57 7.14 -5.71
N LYS A 50 -9.45 8.21 -4.93
CA LYS A 50 -10.52 9.17 -4.68
C LYS A 50 -10.97 9.88 -5.96
N LEU A 51 -10.02 10.15 -6.86
CA LEU A 51 -10.29 10.76 -8.16
C LEU A 51 -10.07 9.72 -9.27
N ALA A 52 -10.88 9.80 -10.34
CA ALA A 52 -10.82 8.87 -11.47
C ALA A 52 -9.46 8.83 -12.18
N ASN A 53 -8.66 9.89 -12.05
CA ASN A 53 -7.32 10.01 -12.62
C ASN A 53 -6.19 9.67 -11.63
N THR A 54 -6.52 9.18 -10.43
CA THR A 54 -5.54 8.66 -9.48
C THR A 54 -4.96 7.36 -10.02
N ARG A 55 -3.64 7.30 -10.17
CA ARG A 55 -2.95 6.12 -10.68
C ARG A 55 -2.24 5.39 -9.56
N PHE A 56 -2.41 4.08 -9.51
CA PHE A 56 -1.52 3.19 -8.77
C PHE A 56 -0.32 2.88 -9.66
N THR A 57 0.86 3.32 -9.26
CA THR A 57 2.08 3.25 -10.07
C THR A 57 2.82 1.94 -9.85
N GLY A 58 2.87 1.47 -8.60
CA GLY A 58 3.54 0.24 -8.19
C GLY A 58 3.03 -0.26 -6.83
N SER A 59 3.45 -1.46 -6.47
CA SER A 59 3.09 -2.11 -5.21
C SER A 59 4.20 -3.04 -4.72
N VAL A 60 4.22 -3.31 -3.42
CA VAL A 60 5.16 -4.24 -2.77
C VAL A 60 4.43 -5.04 -1.70
N ASP A 61 4.77 -6.32 -1.57
CA ASP A 61 4.30 -7.21 -0.51
C ASP A 61 5.40 -7.36 0.55
N MET A 62 5.22 -6.65 1.65
CA MET A 62 6.14 -6.59 2.78
C MET A 62 6.04 -7.87 3.64
N ASP A 63 4.86 -8.47 3.80
CA ASP A 63 4.75 -9.73 4.54
C ASP A 63 5.52 -10.83 3.79
N LEU A 64 5.27 -10.98 2.49
CA LEU A 64 5.96 -11.98 1.66
C LEU A 64 7.47 -11.80 1.65
N ALA A 65 7.95 -10.55 1.55
CA ALA A 65 9.37 -10.24 1.52
C ALA A 65 10.09 -10.60 2.83
N PHE A 66 9.41 -10.45 3.98
CA PHE A 66 10.02 -10.63 5.30
C PHE A 66 9.60 -11.91 6.04
N LYS A 67 8.61 -12.68 5.54
CA LYS A 67 8.06 -13.84 6.25
C LYS A 67 9.10 -14.91 6.59
N GLN A 68 10.11 -15.10 5.73
CA GLN A 68 11.14 -16.13 5.94
C GLN A 68 12.18 -15.67 6.97
N VAL A 69 12.67 -14.44 6.85
CA VAL A 69 13.75 -13.90 7.68
C VAL A 69 13.26 -13.39 9.05
N GLU A 70 11.99 -13.00 9.14
CA GLU A 70 11.39 -12.38 10.33
C GLU A 70 10.07 -13.07 10.71
N ALA A 71 10.07 -14.40 10.74
CA ALA A 71 8.86 -15.23 10.86
C ALA A 71 7.94 -14.91 12.05
N ARG A 72 8.50 -14.42 13.17
CA ARG A 72 7.75 -14.09 14.40
C ARG A 72 7.38 -12.62 14.53
N SER A 73 7.78 -11.76 13.60
CA SER A 73 7.47 -10.33 13.64
C SER A 73 6.04 -10.06 13.21
N ASN A 74 5.44 -9.00 13.76
CA ASN A 74 4.19 -8.42 13.27
C ASN A 74 4.47 -7.66 11.97
N ARG A 75 4.58 -8.37 10.85
CA ARG A 75 4.90 -7.75 9.56
C ARG A 75 3.67 -7.03 9.01
N TRP A 76 3.88 -5.87 8.40
CA TRP A 76 2.86 -5.16 7.62
C TRP A 76 2.71 -5.83 6.26
N ASP A 77 1.50 -5.80 5.69
CA ASP A 77 1.21 -6.51 4.44
C ASP A 77 1.68 -5.76 3.17
N PHE A 78 1.07 -4.63 2.80
CA PHE A 78 1.29 -4.04 1.47
C PHE A 78 1.72 -2.58 1.48
N GLY A 79 2.56 -2.20 0.51
CA GLY A 79 2.84 -0.82 0.12
C GLY A 79 2.39 -0.54 -1.31
N LEU A 80 1.97 0.70 -1.58
CA LEU A 80 1.45 1.17 -2.87
C LEU A 80 2.07 2.52 -3.22
N GLY A 81 2.57 2.63 -4.45
CA GLY A 81 2.85 3.91 -5.09
C GLY A 81 1.56 4.51 -5.66
N VAL A 82 1.31 5.78 -5.33
CA VAL A 82 0.11 6.50 -5.74
C VAL A 82 0.50 7.83 -6.36
N LEU A 83 -0.01 8.08 -7.56
CA LEU A 83 0.18 9.31 -8.31
C LEU A 83 -1.19 9.96 -8.60
N PRO A 84 -1.61 10.94 -7.79
CA PRO A 84 -2.75 11.78 -8.13
C PRO A 84 -2.42 12.68 -9.32
N ALA A 85 -3.44 13.10 -10.06
CA ALA A 85 -3.22 14.00 -11.20
C ALA A 85 -2.65 15.35 -10.77
N GLY A 86 -1.60 15.79 -11.48
CA GLY A 86 -0.93 17.06 -11.23
C GLY A 86 -0.14 17.13 -9.91
N LYS A 87 -0.02 16.02 -9.17
CA LYS A 87 0.71 15.96 -7.90
C LYS A 87 1.93 15.04 -8.01
N LYS A 88 2.77 15.08 -6.96
CA LYS A 88 3.91 14.17 -6.82
C LYS A 88 3.44 12.79 -6.36
N GLU A 89 4.12 11.76 -6.84
CA GLU A 89 3.94 10.39 -6.37
C GLU A 89 4.25 10.28 -4.87
N PHE A 90 3.49 9.46 -4.15
CA PHE A 90 3.70 9.16 -2.74
C PHE A 90 3.39 7.70 -2.41
N ALA A 91 3.77 7.26 -1.21
CA ALA A 91 3.52 5.90 -0.74
C ALA A 91 2.34 5.84 0.24
N VAL A 92 1.50 4.81 0.07
CA VAL A 92 0.46 4.41 1.04
C VAL A 92 0.66 2.94 1.40
N TRP A 93 0.45 2.61 2.65
CA TRP A 93 0.64 1.29 3.23
C TRP A 93 -0.71 0.75 3.68
N VAL A 94 -1.07 -0.44 3.20
CA VAL A 94 -2.37 -1.05 3.43
C VAL A 94 -2.20 -2.36 4.19
N GLU A 95 -2.93 -2.48 5.30
CA GLU A 95 -2.95 -3.64 6.19
C GLU A 95 -4.35 -4.24 6.21
N PRO A 96 -4.61 -5.31 5.44
CA PRO A 96 -5.84 -6.10 5.56
C PRO A 96 -5.80 -6.94 6.85
N HIS A 97 -6.57 -6.53 7.86
CA HIS A 97 -6.61 -7.22 9.15
C HIS A 97 -8.03 -7.27 9.70
N SER A 98 -8.35 -8.31 10.46
CA SER A 98 -9.63 -8.39 11.16
C SER A 98 -9.79 -7.20 12.09
N ALA A 99 -11.00 -6.67 12.24
CA ALA A 99 -11.34 -5.63 13.22
C ALA A 99 -12.42 -6.11 14.21
N SER A 100 -12.53 -7.43 14.39
CA SER A 100 -13.59 -8.08 15.17
C SER A 100 -13.40 -7.97 16.68
N SER A 101 -12.20 -7.65 17.15
CA SER A 101 -11.88 -7.64 18.59
C SER A 101 -10.96 -6.48 18.99
N LEU A 102 -10.89 -6.20 20.29
CA LEU A 102 -9.95 -5.23 20.86
C LEU A 102 -8.49 -5.68 20.74
N GLY A 103 -8.24 -6.99 20.66
CA GLY A 103 -6.91 -7.55 20.44
C GLY A 103 -6.32 -7.14 19.09
N GLU A 104 -7.17 -6.99 18.07
CA GLU A 104 -6.77 -6.61 16.72
C GLU A 104 -6.11 -5.23 16.68
N VAL A 105 -6.54 -4.29 17.53
CA VAL A 105 -5.94 -2.94 17.60
C VAL A 105 -4.50 -3.01 18.05
N LYS A 106 -4.18 -3.88 19.02
CA LYS A 106 -2.80 -4.06 19.49
C LYS A 106 -1.93 -4.70 18.41
N THR A 107 -2.45 -5.70 17.71
CA THR A 107 -1.77 -6.35 16.58
C THR A 107 -1.53 -5.35 15.44
N VAL A 108 -2.59 -4.67 15.03
CA VAL A 108 -2.65 -3.31 14.42
C VAL A 108 -1.37 -2.48 14.55
N LEU A 109 -1.25 -1.95 15.76
CA LEU A 109 -0.22 -1.02 16.16
C LEU A 109 1.17 -1.67 16.19
N ALA A 110 1.28 -2.93 16.60
CA ALA A 110 2.55 -3.65 16.56
C ALA A 110 3.05 -3.87 15.13
N LYS A 111 2.13 -4.10 14.16
CA LYS A 111 2.46 -4.12 12.73
C LYS A 111 2.92 -2.75 12.24
N LEU A 112 2.25 -1.69 12.69
CA LEU A 112 2.68 -0.32 12.37
C LEU A 112 4.07 -0.02 12.93
N ASP A 113 4.35 -0.40 14.18
CA ASP A 113 5.66 -0.24 14.81
C ASP A 113 6.75 -0.91 13.97
N TRP A 114 6.51 -2.15 13.52
CA TRP A 114 7.41 -2.88 12.64
C TRP A 114 7.66 -2.14 11.32
N LEU A 115 6.61 -1.67 10.65
CA LEU A 115 6.73 -0.95 9.39
C LEU A 115 7.51 0.36 9.58
N GLN A 116 7.21 1.12 10.63
CA GLN A 116 7.92 2.36 10.93
C GLN A 116 9.39 2.11 11.24
N ALA A 117 9.70 1.03 11.98
CA ALA A 117 11.08 0.61 12.22
C ALA A 117 11.79 0.24 10.91
N LYS A 118 11.13 -0.44 9.97
CA LYS A 118 11.67 -0.71 8.63
C LYS A 118 11.96 0.58 7.86
N LEU A 119 11.00 1.49 7.80
CA LEU A 119 11.13 2.76 7.07
C LEU A 119 12.24 3.66 7.63
N ASN A 120 12.60 3.51 8.90
CA ASN A 120 13.71 4.27 9.51
C ASN A 120 15.10 3.68 9.19
N GLN A 121 15.19 2.52 8.55
CA GLN A 121 16.48 1.94 8.16
C GLN A 121 17.05 2.65 6.93
N PRO A 122 18.39 2.77 6.79
CA PRO A 122 19.02 3.46 5.66
C PRO A 122 18.57 2.95 4.28
N ALA A 123 18.38 1.63 4.14
CA ALA A 123 17.92 1.02 2.88
C ALA A 123 16.52 1.50 2.46
N PHE A 124 15.69 1.97 3.40
CA PHE A 124 14.30 2.35 3.17
C PHE A 124 14.09 3.87 3.08
N VAL A 125 15.16 4.67 3.09
CA VAL A 125 15.07 6.14 3.15
C VAL A 125 14.20 6.73 2.03
N GLN A 126 14.24 6.15 0.82
CA GLN A 126 13.44 6.62 -0.32
C GLN A 126 11.94 6.31 -0.13
N LEU A 127 11.62 5.12 0.40
CA LEU A 127 10.24 4.75 0.76
C LEU A 127 9.72 5.61 1.91
N LYS A 128 10.58 5.93 2.87
CA LYS A 128 10.26 6.88 3.94
C LYS A 128 9.93 8.27 3.38
N ALA A 129 10.74 8.79 2.46
CA ALA A 129 10.48 10.07 1.82
C ALA A 129 9.14 10.10 1.06
N LEU A 130 8.80 9.03 0.33
CA LEU A 130 7.48 8.91 -0.32
C LEU A 130 6.33 8.81 0.69
N THR A 131 6.58 8.20 1.85
CA THR A 131 5.61 8.13 2.96
C THR A 131 5.40 9.50 3.61
N ASP A 132 6.46 10.30 3.72
CA ASP A 132 6.39 11.67 4.24
C ASP A 132 5.68 12.60 3.25
N ALA A 133 5.95 12.47 1.95
CA ALA A 133 5.25 13.19 0.88
C ALA A 133 3.73 12.91 0.87
N CYS A 134 3.30 11.72 1.30
CA CYS A 134 1.87 11.39 1.48
C CYS A 134 1.22 12.31 2.52
N ARG A 135 1.91 12.52 3.66
CA ARG A 135 1.44 13.40 4.74
C ARG A 135 1.45 14.86 4.33
N GLU A 136 2.50 15.32 3.65
CA GLU A 136 2.61 16.69 3.12
C GLU A 136 1.47 17.04 2.17
N GLN A 137 0.96 16.04 1.45
CA GLN A 137 -0.19 16.19 0.57
C GLN A 137 -1.56 16.04 1.27
N GLY A 138 -1.57 15.89 2.60
CA GLY A 138 -2.78 15.79 3.42
C GLY A 138 -3.43 14.40 3.44
N HIS A 139 -2.72 13.36 3.00
CA HIS A 139 -3.21 11.99 3.02
C HIS A 139 -2.67 11.22 4.24
N GLN A 140 -3.40 10.17 4.65
CA GLN A 140 -2.93 9.25 5.68
C GLN A 140 -2.16 8.08 5.04
N PRO A 141 -0.87 7.90 5.37
CA PRO A 141 -0.05 6.88 4.74
C PRO A 141 -0.34 5.47 5.24
N PHE A 142 -0.92 5.29 6.43
CA PHE A 142 -1.14 3.97 7.01
C PHE A 142 -2.64 3.68 7.06
N ARG A 143 -3.06 2.64 6.34
CA ARG A 143 -4.48 2.30 6.14
C ARG A 143 -4.76 0.89 6.62
N TRP A 144 -5.60 0.78 7.64
CA TRP A 144 -6.14 -0.51 8.08
C TRP A 144 -7.40 -0.82 7.28
N MET A 145 -7.33 -1.86 6.44
CA MET A 145 -8.47 -2.40 5.73
C MET A 145 -9.11 -3.51 6.55
N ALA A 146 -10.37 -3.32 6.94
CA ALA A 146 -11.10 -4.32 7.72
C ALA A 146 -11.43 -5.54 6.87
N THR A 147 -11.05 -6.74 7.33
CA THR A 147 -11.46 -8.01 6.69
C THR A 147 -12.67 -8.66 7.36
N ALA A 148 -13.15 -8.08 8.46
CA ALA A 148 -14.33 -8.50 9.22
C ALA A 148 -15.14 -7.27 9.68
N HIS A 149 -16.27 -7.50 10.35
CA HIS A 149 -17.10 -6.43 10.92
C HIS A 149 -16.28 -5.49 11.82
N VAL A 150 -16.42 -4.18 11.60
CA VAL A 150 -15.71 -3.15 12.38
C VAL A 150 -16.50 -2.83 13.65
N GLY A 151 -16.00 -3.25 14.80
CA GLY A 151 -16.59 -2.95 16.11
C GLY A 151 -16.12 -1.62 16.74
N ILE A 152 -15.18 -0.90 16.11
CA ILE A 152 -14.51 0.26 16.72
C ILE A 152 -15.34 1.52 16.50
N ARG A 153 -15.88 2.07 17.59
CA ARG A 153 -16.69 3.30 17.55
C ARG A 153 -15.80 4.56 17.58
N PRO A 154 -16.21 5.66 16.91
CA PRO A 154 -15.55 6.95 17.08
C PRO A 154 -15.48 7.37 18.54
N GLY A 155 -14.35 7.95 18.96
CA GLY A 155 -14.12 8.40 20.34
C GLY A 155 -13.85 7.29 21.37
N SER A 156 -13.92 6.01 20.98
CA SER A 156 -13.49 4.90 21.84
C SER A 156 -12.00 4.99 22.19
N ARG A 157 -11.60 4.30 23.27
CA ARG A 157 -10.18 4.18 23.66
C ARG A 157 -9.33 3.67 22.49
N GLU A 158 -9.84 2.69 21.74
CA GLU A 158 -9.21 2.09 20.59
C GLU A 158 -9.03 3.08 19.44
N ALA A 159 -10.08 3.85 19.11
CA ALA A 159 -9.99 4.89 18.10
C ALA A 159 -8.95 5.96 18.49
N ASN A 160 -8.89 6.33 19.78
CA ASN A 160 -7.90 7.28 20.29
C ASN A 160 -6.47 6.71 20.24
N MET A 161 -6.28 5.41 20.52
CA MET A 161 -4.99 4.73 20.38
C MET A 161 -4.49 4.75 18.93
N LEU A 162 -5.37 4.50 17.95
CA LEU A 162 -5.03 4.58 16.53
C LEU A 162 -4.69 6.01 16.12
N ALA A 163 -5.51 6.99 16.53
CA ALA A 163 -5.32 8.39 16.20
C ALA A 163 -4.00 8.94 16.75
N ALA A 164 -3.62 8.58 17.98
CA ALA A 164 -2.34 8.94 18.59
C ALA A 164 -1.12 8.42 17.80
N ARG A 165 -1.33 7.41 16.95
CA ARG A 165 -0.32 6.78 16.09
C ARG A 165 -0.44 7.20 14.62
N GLY A 166 -1.29 8.20 14.33
CA GLY A 166 -1.51 8.72 12.98
C GLY A 166 -2.32 7.78 12.07
N MET A 167 -3.13 6.89 12.65
CA MET A 167 -4.01 5.98 11.92
C MET A 167 -5.49 6.35 12.12
N SER A 168 -6.28 6.15 11.08
CA SER A 168 -7.75 6.12 11.21
C SER A 168 -8.25 4.75 11.69
N PRO A 169 -9.49 4.68 12.21
CA PRO A 169 -10.21 3.42 12.38
C PRO A 169 -10.25 2.59 11.10
N PRO A 170 -10.39 1.26 11.21
CA PRO A 170 -10.43 0.37 10.06
C PRO A 170 -11.64 0.62 9.17
N THR A 171 -11.44 0.48 7.86
CA THR A 171 -12.48 0.66 6.84
C THR A 171 -12.54 -0.56 5.92
N ALA A 172 -13.74 -1.00 5.53
CA ALA A 172 -13.89 -2.11 4.58
C ALA A 172 -13.34 -1.78 3.16
N ARG A 173 -13.27 -0.48 2.83
CA ARG A 173 -12.68 0.03 1.58
C ARG A 173 -11.69 1.14 1.88
N VAL A 174 -10.53 1.06 1.24
CA VAL A 174 -9.47 2.07 1.34
C VAL A 174 -9.58 2.98 0.12
N VAL A 175 -10.07 4.20 0.35
CA VAL A 175 -10.07 5.26 -0.66
C VAL A 175 -8.89 6.18 -0.41
N ILE A 176 -8.04 6.38 -1.43
CA ILE A 176 -6.78 7.14 -1.36
C ILE A 176 -6.90 8.47 -2.09
#